data_AF-A0A0X8DBH7-F1
#
_entry.id   AF-A0A0X8DBH7-F1
#
_cell.length_a   1.000
_cell.length_b   1.000
_cell.length_c   1.000
_cell.angle_alpha   90.00
_cell.angle_beta   90.00
_cell.angle_gamma   90.00
#
_symmetry.space_group_name_H-M   'P 1'
#
loop_
_entity.id
_entity.type
_entity.pdbx_description
1 polymer ?
#
loop_
_entity_poly.entity_id
_entity_poly.type
_entity_poly.pdbx_seq_one_letter_code
_entity_poly.pdbx_strand_id
1 'polypeptide(L)'
;MKLPICIVFIFAAISAVSAESTQSFKDAVGPLLRECMGQVDGVTEDDFQTVYNRNKVETHSTKCLLWCLYKSLGCYLPDGQLKAGDEMMPIIDKLYDFKEFKTVFRAQVVNNCVHEVNAESSEDCEKAADFLHCLIVHY
;
A
#
# COMPACT_ATOMS: atom_id res chain seq x y z
N MET A 1 -6.65 44.74 -5.28
CA MET A 1 -7.28 43.40 -5.34
C MET A 1 -6.46 42.53 -6.28
N LYS A 2 -5.47 41.77 -5.77
CA LYS A 2 -4.63 40.82 -6.54
C LYS A 2 -4.56 39.45 -5.83
N LEU A 3 -5.55 39.15 -5.00
CA LEU A 3 -5.57 37.99 -4.09
C LEU A 3 -6.21 36.70 -4.67
N PRO A 4 -7.02 36.67 -5.76
CA PRO A 4 -7.65 35.42 -6.18
C PRO A 4 -6.77 34.54 -7.08
N ILE A 5 -5.74 35.10 -7.74
CA ILE A 5 -4.93 34.36 -8.71
C ILE A 5 -3.96 33.39 -8.01
N CYS A 6 -3.38 33.76 -6.87
CA CYS A 6 -2.44 32.89 -6.15
C CYS A 6 -3.10 31.62 -5.55
N ILE A 7 -4.39 31.68 -5.20
CA ILE A 7 -5.09 30.56 -4.56
C ILE A 7 -5.37 29.43 -5.58
N VAL A 8 -5.64 29.78 -6.84
CA VAL A 8 -5.92 28.79 -7.91
C VAL A 8 -4.67 27.99 -8.28
N PHE A 9 -3.49 28.62 -8.31
CA PHE A 9 -2.23 27.92 -8.62
C PHE A 9 -1.80 26.93 -7.54
N ILE A 10 -2.08 27.22 -6.25
CA ILE A 10 -1.74 26.33 -5.14
C ILE A 10 -2.60 25.05 -5.17
N PHE A 11 -3.89 25.16 -5.49
CA PHE A 11 -4.78 23.99 -5.58
C PHE A 11 -4.43 23.05 -6.75
N ALA A 12 -3.99 23.60 -7.89
CA ALA A 12 -3.57 22.80 -9.04
C ALA A 12 -2.30 21.98 -8.75
N ALA A 13 -1.33 22.56 -8.02
CA ALA A 13 -0.09 21.86 -7.66
C ALA A 13 -0.34 20.67 -6.72
N ILE A 14 -1.24 20.82 -5.73
CA ILE A 14 -1.57 19.74 -4.79
C ILE A 14 -2.25 18.57 -5.50
N SER A 15 -3.11 18.86 -6.49
CA SER A 15 -3.87 17.85 -7.24
C SER A 15 -2.97 17.05 -8.20
N ALA A 16 -1.94 17.68 -8.76
CA ALA A 16 -0.99 17.01 -9.64
C ALA A 16 -0.09 16.02 -8.88
N VAL A 17 0.39 16.41 -7.69
CA VAL A 17 1.26 15.57 -6.86
C VAL A 17 0.54 14.29 -6.39
N SER A 18 -0.72 14.38 -5.96
CA SER A 18 -1.48 13.21 -5.49
C SER A 18 -1.80 12.20 -6.59
N ALA A 19 -1.98 12.66 -7.82
CA ALA A 19 -2.18 11.81 -9.00
C ALA A 19 -0.87 11.07 -9.36
N GLU A 20 0.28 11.73 -9.30
CA GLU A 20 1.60 11.14 -9.57
C GLU A 20 1.93 10.02 -8.56
N SER A 21 1.70 10.25 -7.26
CA SER A 21 1.92 9.23 -6.21
C SER A 21 1.02 8.00 -6.37
N THR A 22 -0.21 8.19 -6.85
CA THR A 22 -1.12 7.07 -7.14
C THR A 22 -0.69 6.28 -8.37
N GLN A 23 -0.18 6.95 -9.39
CA GLN A 23 0.31 6.29 -10.60
C GLN A 23 1.61 5.52 -10.32
N SER A 24 2.55 6.09 -9.56
CA SER A 24 3.79 5.40 -9.15
C SER A 24 3.51 4.08 -8.43
N PHE A 25 2.57 4.09 -7.49
CA PHE A 25 2.14 2.87 -6.80
C PHE A 25 1.61 1.84 -7.80
N LYS A 26 0.72 2.26 -8.71
CA LYS A 26 0.09 1.42 -9.71
C LYS A 26 1.09 0.80 -10.67
N ASP A 27 2.07 1.57 -11.12
CA ASP A 27 3.13 1.11 -12.03
C ASP A 27 4.03 0.07 -11.35
N ALA A 28 4.35 0.25 -10.06
CA ALA A 28 5.15 -0.70 -9.30
C ALA A 28 4.40 -2.00 -8.96
N VAL A 29 3.09 -1.90 -8.69
CA VAL A 29 2.26 -3.01 -8.19
C VAL A 29 1.64 -3.83 -9.31
N GLY A 30 1.21 -3.20 -10.41
CA GLY A 30 0.46 -3.85 -11.48
C GLY A 30 1.09 -5.15 -11.99
N PRO A 31 2.37 -5.16 -12.40
CA PRO A 31 3.04 -6.37 -12.87
C PRO A 31 3.13 -7.49 -11.82
N LEU A 32 3.48 -7.13 -10.57
CA LEU A 32 3.60 -8.09 -9.47
C LEU A 32 2.25 -8.69 -9.09
N LEU A 33 1.20 -7.86 -9.09
CA LEU A 33 -0.15 -8.30 -8.79
C LEU A 33 -0.67 -9.26 -9.88
N ARG A 34 -0.33 -9.01 -11.15
CA ARG A 34 -0.62 -9.94 -12.26
C ARG A 34 0.09 -11.28 -12.09
N GLU A 35 1.36 -11.27 -11.66
CA GLU A 35 2.08 -12.50 -11.35
C GLU A 35 1.39 -13.29 -10.23
N CYS A 36 0.97 -12.60 -9.16
CA CYS A 36 0.27 -13.21 -8.03
C CYS A 36 -1.10 -13.81 -8.39
N MET A 37 -1.82 -13.27 -9.37
CA MET A 37 -3.06 -13.90 -9.87
C MET A 37 -2.80 -15.31 -10.42
N GLY A 38 -1.60 -15.59 -10.93
CA GLY A 38 -1.21 -16.92 -11.40
C GLY A 38 -0.78 -17.88 -10.29
N GLN A 39 -0.60 -17.39 -9.06
CA GLN A 39 -0.12 -18.17 -7.91
C GLN A 39 -1.21 -18.44 -6.87
N VAL A 40 -2.27 -17.65 -6.86
CA VAL A 40 -3.36 -17.75 -5.88
C VAL A 40 -4.61 -18.27 -6.58
N ASP A 41 -5.12 -19.41 -6.11
CA ASP A 41 -6.31 -20.03 -6.67
C ASP A 41 -7.57 -19.20 -6.44
N GLY A 42 -8.49 -19.23 -7.40
CA GLY A 42 -9.81 -18.59 -7.29
C GLY A 42 -9.79 -17.06 -7.36
N VAL A 43 -8.68 -16.45 -7.78
CA VAL A 43 -8.56 -15.00 -8.00
C VAL A 43 -9.19 -14.59 -9.33
N THR A 44 -9.97 -13.51 -9.29
CA THR A 44 -10.66 -12.91 -10.43
C THR A 44 -10.05 -11.57 -10.83
N GLU A 45 -10.46 -11.02 -11.97
CA GLU A 45 -10.08 -9.65 -12.34
C GLU A 45 -10.62 -8.62 -11.35
N ASP A 46 -11.78 -8.86 -10.73
CA ASP A 46 -12.34 -7.96 -9.71
C ASP A 46 -11.47 -7.94 -8.44
N ASP A 47 -10.89 -9.09 -8.06
CA ASP A 47 -9.90 -9.17 -6.98
C ASP A 47 -8.63 -8.38 -7.30
N PHE A 48 -8.16 -8.47 -8.54
CA PHE A 48 -7.05 -7.65 -9.03
C PHE A 48 -7.38 -6.17 -8.88
N GLN A 49 -8.54 -5.72 -9.35
CA GLN A 49 -8.92 -4.31 -9.25
C GLN A 49 -9.10 -3.86 -7.80
N THR A 50 -9.57 -4.74 -6.91
CA THR A 50 -9.72 -4.46 -5.49
C THR A 50 -8.35 -4.14 -4.85
N VAL A 51 -7.36 -5.02 -5.05
CA VAL A 51 -6.01 -4.82 -4.51
C VAL A 51 -5.29 -3.66 -5.21
N TYR A 52 -5.39 -3.57 -6.54
CA TYR A 52 -4.75 -2.52 -7.35
C TYR A 52 -5.21 -1.11 -6.98
N ASN A 53 -6.46 -0.96 -6.54
CA ASN A 53 -7.01 0.32 -6.09
C ASN A 53 -6.90 0.54 -4.57
N ARG A 54 -6.29 -0.39 -3.83
CA ARG A 54 -6.12 -0.34 -2.35
C ARG A 54 -7.46 -0.31 -1.62
N ASN A 55 -8.46 -0.98 -2.15
CA ASN A 55 -9.75 -1.15 -1.49
C ASN A 55 -9.64 -2.19 -0.37
N LYS A 56 -10.60 -2.16 0.57
CA LYS A 56 -10.72 -3.20 1.59
C LYS A 56 -10.88 -4.57 0.92
N VAL A 57 -10.15 -5.57 1.43
CA VAL A 57 -10.19 -6.96 0.97
C VAL A 57 -11.01 -7.79 1.95
N GLU A 58 -11.96 -8.59 1.45
CA GLU A 58 -12.92 -9.31 2.32
C GLU A 58 -12.91 -10.82 2.12
N THR A 59 -12.67 -11.30 0.90
CA THR A 59 -12.64 -12.73 0.61
C THR A 59 -11.24 -13.31 0.84
N HIS A 60 -11.17 -14.60 1.15
CA HIS A 60 -9.89 -15.28 1.35
C HIS A 60 -8.96 -15.17 0.12
N SER A 61 -9.49 -15.30 -1.10
CA SER A 61 -8.70 -15.18 -2.33
C SER A 61 -8.10 -13.77 -2.50
N THR A 62 -8.88 -12.71 -2.26
CA THR A 62 -8.35 -11.34 -2.35
C THR A 62 -7.31 -11.04 -1.25
N LYS A 63 -7.50 -11.60 -0.04
CA LYS A 63 -6.52 -11.48 1.06
C LYS A 63 -5.21 -12.17 0.72
N CYS A 64 -5.26 -13.39 0.18
CA CYS A 64 -4.06 -14.11 -0.24
C CYS A 64 -3.38 -13.48 -1.47
N LEU A 65 -4.16 -12.87 -2.37
CA LEU A 65 -3.62 -12.06 -3.47
C LEU A 65 -2.80 -10.87 -2.93
N LEU A 66 -3.34 -10.16 -1.93
CA LEU A 66 -2.64 -9.06 -1.26
C LEU A 66 -1.37 -9.52 -0.54
N TRP A 67 -1.43 -10.64 0.18
CA TRP A 67 -0.25 -11.23 0.81
C TRP A 67 0.84 -11.57 -0.19
N CYS A 68 0.48 -12.20 -1.32
CA CYS A 68 1.44 -12.51 -2.39
C CYS A 68 2.10 -11.23 -2.94
N LEU A 69 1.33 -10.16 -3.12
CA LEU A 69 1.87 -8.87 -3.55
C LEU A 69 2.89 -8.33 -2.54
N TYR A 70 2.55 -8.30 -1.24
CA TYR A 70 3.47 -7.84 -0.20
C TYR A 70 4.73 -8.72 -0.09
N LYS A 71 4.60 -10.03 -0.29
CA LYS A 71 5.75 -10.94 -0.40
C LYS A 71 6.63 -10.60 -1.59
N SER A 72 6.05 -10.34 -2.75
CA SER A 72 6.78 -9.97 -3.97
C SER A 72 7.45 -8.60 -3.87
N LEU A 73 6.88 -7.69 -3.09
CA LEU A 73 7.50 -6.40 -2.75
C LEU A 73 8.60 -6.53 -1.70
N GLY A 74 8.73 -7.67 -1.04
CA GLY A 74 9.72 -7.93 0.00
C GLY A 74 9.35 -7.37 1.37
N CYS A 75 8.06 -7.19 1.65
CA CYS A 75 7.55 -6.65 2.92
C CYS A 75 7.74 -7.58 4.12
N TYR A 76 7.98 -8.87 3.89
CA TYR A 76 8.11 -9.87 4.96
C TYR A 76 9.56 -10.22 5.26
N LEU A 77 9.82 -10.50 6.53
CA LEU A 77 11.01 -11.19 7.02
C LEU A 77 10.89 -12.72 6.79
N PRO A 78 11.99 -13.48 6.88
CA PRO A 78 11.97 -14.93 6.69
C PRO A 78 11.06 -15.70 7.66
N ASP A 79 10.74 -15.11 8.81
CA ASP A 79 9.85 -15.68 9.84
C ASP A 79 8.37 -15.34 9.62
N GLY A 80 8.04 -14.62 8.53
CA GLY A 80 6.67 -14.23 8.20
C GLY A 80 6.17 -12.96 8.90
N GLN A 81 7.01 -12.26 9.67
CA GLN A 81 6.69 -10.94 10.19
C GLN A 81 6.84 -9.87 9.11
N LEU A 82 6.03 -8.80 9.18
CA LEU A 82 6.25 -7.63 8.35
C LEU A 82 7.49 -6.86 8.84
N LYS A 83 8.30 -6.38 7.90
CA LYS A 83 9.44 -5.49 8.18
C LYS A 83 8.96 -4.21 8.86
N ALA A 84 9.68 -3.76 9.87
CA ALA A 84 9.38 -2.53 10.59
C ALA A 84 10.47 -1.46 10.36
N GLY A 85 10.14 -0.20 10.65
CA GLY A 85 11.07 0.92 10.61
C GLY A 85 11.88 1.01 9.31
N ASP A 86 13.20 1.10 9.46
CA ASP A 86 14.15 1.29 8.36
C ASP A 86 14.11 0.17 7.31
N GLU A 87 13.72 -1.05 7.68
CA GLU A 87 13.62 -2.18 6.73
C GLU A 87 12.43 -2.04 5.77
N MET A 88 11.39 -1.30 6.15
CA MET A 88 10.22 -1.02 5.33
C MET A 88 10.41 0.20 4.41
N MET A 89 11.34 1.10 4.76
CA MET A 89 11.57 2.36 4.06
C MET A 89 11.92 2.21 2.56
N PRO A 90 12.78 1.27 2.12
CA PRO A 90 13.07 1.08 0.70
C PRO A 90 11.83 0.68 -0.11
N ILE A 91 10.88 -0.01 0.52
CA ILE A 91 9.65 -0.47 -0.12
C ILE A 91 8.69 0.72 -0.26
N ILE A 92 8.56 1.54 0.79
CA ILE A 92 7.78 2.78 0.75
C ILE A 92 8.33 3.72 -0.34
N ASP A 93 9.65 3.85 -0.44
CA ASP A 93 10.30 4.66 -1.48
C ASP A 93 9.94 4.17 -2.89
N LYS A 94 10.09 2.86 -3.13
CA LYS A 94 9.77 2.24 -4.41
C LYS A 94 8.32 2.47 -4.82
N LEU A 95 7.39 2.51 -3.86
CA LEU A 95 5.97 2.64 -4.14
C LEU A 95 5.56 4.10 -4.39
N TYR A 96 6.16 5.05 -3.66
CA TYR A 96 5.63 6.41 -3.61
C TYR A 96 6.57 7.50 -4.10
N ASP A 97 7.88 7.24 -4.17
CA ASP A 97 8.96 8.20 -4.41
C ASP A 97 8.89 9.33 -3.36
N PHE A 98 9.87 9.46 -2.45
CA PHE A 98 9.81 10.35 -1.25
C PHE A 98 9.54 11.87 -1.50
N LYS A 99 9.15 12.26 -2.70
CA LYS A 99 8.68 13.58 -3.15
C LYS A 99 7.52 14.17 -2.34
N GLU A 100 6.70 13.36 -1.67
CA GLU A 100 5.59 13.87 -0.85
C GLU A 100 5.99 14.09 0.63
N PHE A 101 5.68 15.26 1.19
CA PHE A 101 5.69 15.52 2.64
C PHE A 101 4.84 14.49 3.43
N LYS A 102 3.78 13.97 2.79
CA LYS A 102 2.92 12.92 3.36
C LYS A 102 3.65 11.59 3.54
N THR A 103 4.78 11.36 2.87
CA THR A 103 5.51 10.08 2.96
C THR A 103 6.06 9.83 4.36
N VAL A 104 6.44 10.88 5.11
CA VAL A 104 6.87 10.76 6.51
C VAL A 104 5.70 10.34 7.41
N PHE A 105 4.53 10.96 7.24
CA PHE A 105 3.32 10.58 7.98
C PHE A 105 2.87 9.16 7.63
N ARG A 106 2.94 8.79 6.34
CA ARG A 106 2.67 7.42 5.86
C ARG A 106 3.64 6.42 6.49
N ALA A 107 4.93 6.73 6.58
CA ALA A 107 5.91 5.84 7.20
C ALA A 107 5.61 5.60 8.69
N GLN A 108 5.17 6.62 9.42
CA GLN A 108 4.76 6.46 10.81
C GLN A 108 3.51 5.58 10.95
N VAL A 109 2.48 5.82 10.12
CA VAL A 109 1.25 4.99 10.10
C VAL A 109 1.59 3.54 9.75
N VAL A 110 2.42 3.32 8.71
CA VAL A 110 2.92 2.00 8.33
C VAL A 110 3.61 1.32 9.50
N ASN A 111 4.53 2.00 10.18
CA ASN A 111 5.27 1.41 11.28
C ASN A 111 4.35 1.02 12.45
N ASN A 112 3.38 1.86 12.81
CA ASN A 112 2.40 1.55 13.85
C ASN A 112 1.56 0.32 13.49
N CYS A 113 1.04 0.27 12.25
CA CYS A 113 0.26 -0.87 11.78
C CYS A 113 1.07 -2.16 11.72
N VAL A 114 2.34 -2.10 11.34
CA VAL A 114 3.25 -3.25 11.38
C VAL A 114 3.39 -3.78 12.81
N HIS A 115 3.60 -2.90 13.79
CA HIS A 115 3.72 -3.33 15.19
C HIS A 115 2.44 -3.96 15.73
N GLU A 116 1.28 -3.43 15.36
CA GLU A 116 -0.02 -3.97 15.75
C GLU A 116 -0.21 -5.39 15.21
N VAL A 117 -0.09 -5.60 13.90
CA VAL A 117 -0.37 -6.90 13.27
C VAL A 117 0.73 -7.94 13.52
N ASN A 118 1.97 -7.54 13.79
CA ASN A 118 3.03 -8.47 14.17
C ASN A 118 2.92 -8.95 15.63
N ALA A 119 2.23 -8.19 16.49
CA ALA A 119 1.94 -8.61 17.86
C ALA A 119 0.84 -9.69 17.91
N GLU A 120 0.06 -9.81 16.84
CA GLU A 120 -0.99 -10.81 16.70
C GLU A 120 -0.50 -12.06 15.96
N SER A 121 -1.05 -13.21 16.33
CA SER A 121 -0.83 -14.48 15.63
C SER A 121 -1.97 -14.72 14.66
N SER A 122 -1.91 -14.10 13.48
CA SER A 122 -2.82 -14.35 12.37
C SER A 122 -2.17 -15.17 11.26
N GLU A 123 -2.99 -15.90 10.48
CA GLU A 123 -2.55 -16.54 9.24
C GLU A 123 -2.02 -15.49 8.25
N ASP A 124 -1.08 -15.88 7.40
CA ASP A 124 -0.36 -15.01 6.47
C ASP A 124 -1.27 -14.09 5.62
N CYS A 125 -2.35 -14.64 5.06
CA CYS A 125 -3.30 -13.86 4.25
C CYS A 125 -4.13 -12.89 5.10
N GLU A 126 -4.51 -13.30 6.31
CA GLU A 126 -5.26 -12.44 7.25
C GLU A 126 -4.37 -11.30 7.73
N LYS A 127 -3.12 -11.57 8.08
CA LYS A 127 -2.13 -10.54 8.47
C LYS A 127 -1.96 -9.46 7.41
N ALA A 128 -1.93 -9.83 6.13
CA ALA A 128 -1.86 -8.85 5.03
C ALA A 128 -3.11 -7.96 4.97
N ALA A 129 -4.29 -8.55 5.21
CA ALA A 129 -5.57 -7.86 5.21
C ALA A 129 -5.70 -6.92 6.41
N ASP A 130 -5.34 -7.38 7.61
CA ASP A 130 -5.34 -6.60 8.85
C ASP A 130 -4.38 -5.41 8.74
N PHE A 131 -3.20 -5.64 8.14
CA PHE A 131 -2.25 -4.57 7.88
C PHE A 131 -2.86 -3.49 6.97
N LEU A 132 -3.45 -3.88 5.84
CA LEU A 132 -4.13 -2.93 4.95
C LEU A 132 -5.31 -2.24 5.65
N HIS A 133 -6.07 -2.96 6.47
CA HIS A 133 -7.19 -2.39 7.21
C HIS A 133 -6.71 -1.30 8.18
N CYS A 134 -5.65 -1.57 8.95
CA CYS A 134 -5.02 -0.59 9.82
C CYS A 134 -4.57 0.64 9.03
N LEU A 135 -3.91 0.44 7.87
CA LEU A 135 -3.50 1.57 7.02
C LEU A 135 -4.70 2.42 6.59
N ILE A 136 -5.80 1.81 6.12
CA ILE A 136 -7.00 2.53 5.65
C ILE A 136 -7.65 3.34 6.78
N VAL A 137 -7.70 2.80 8.00
CA VAL A 137 -8.31 3.48 9.16
C VAL A 137 -7.48 4.69 9.62
N HIS A 138 -6.17 4.66 9.39
CA HIS A 138 -5.23 5.68 9.86
C HIS A 138 -4.71 6.64 8.77
N TYR A 139 -5.18 6.49 7.52
CA TYR A 139 -4.84 7.34 6.38
C TYR A 139 -5.74 8.58 6.27
#